data_AF-A0AAP0I1R4-F1
#
_entry.id   AF-A0AAP0I1R4-F1
#
_cell.length_a   1.000
_cell.length_b   1.000
_cell.length_c   1.000
_cell.angle_alpha   90.00
_cell.angle_beta   90.00
_cell.angle_gamma   90.00
#
_symmetry.space_group_name_H-M   'P 1'
#
loop_
_entity.id
_entity.type
_entity.pdbx_description
1 polymer ?
#
loop_
_entity_poly.entity_id
_entity_poly.type
_entity_poly.pdbx_seq_one_letter_code
_entity_poly.pdbx_strand_id
1 'polypeptide(L)'
;MDSSQAIRRCIMSRAQISRGKNLFKGNADASFFDIVEETLQNKVDFKRKVTVIQDLRVMTEKVLHNYKGDFLDELPGLVDITVFLNLTTKQKKSLENLEKLGRMGSAIYWHPLLKEFSKSNAAEEKYSTLDEDELDNLLNRVDVKDGVKANFFLNLLALCEAAREKLLVFSR
;
A
#
# COMPACT_ATOMS: atom_id res chain seq x y z
N MET A 1 0.47 -35.01 12.58
CA MET A 1 1.24 -33.79 12.92
C MET A 1 2.74 -33.97 12.64
N ASP A 2 3.17 -35.14 12.15
CA ASP A 2 4.60 -35.51 12.03
C ASP A 2 5.31 -34.82 10.86
N SER A 3 4.56 -34.42 9.83
CA SER A 3 5.09 -33.69 8.67
C SER A 3 5.60 -32.29 9.04
N SER A 4 4.91 -31.52 9.88
CA SER A 4 5.35 -30.17 10.25
C SER A 4 6.60 -30.19 11.13
N GLN A 5 6.73 -31.17 12.02
CA GLN A 5 7.95 -31.36 12.80
C GLN A 5 9.14 -31.78 11.92
N ALA A 6 8.91 -32.62 10.90
CA ALA A 6 9.94 -32.98 9.93
C ALA A 6 10.41 -31.76 9.10
N ILE A 7 9.46 -30.93 8.65
CA ILE A 7 9.76 -29.70 7.90
C ILE A 7 10.50 -28.70 8.79
N ARG A 8 10.10 -28.55 10.05
CA ARG A 8 10.81 -27.72 11.03
C ARG A 8 12.27 -28.12 11.18
N ARG A 9 12.55 -29.44 11.28
CA ARG A 9 13.93 -29.95 11.34
C ARG A 9 14.70 -29.65 10.04
N CYS A 10 14.02 -29.71 8.89
CA CYS A 10 14.59 -29.38 7.60
C CYS A 10 14.97 -27.89 7.49
N ILE A 11 14.09 -26.99 7.94
CA ILE A 11 14.35 -25.56 8.01
C ILE A 11 15.55 -25.29 8.92
N MET A 12 15.58 -25.90 10.10
CA MET A 12 16.66 -25.70 11.08
C MET A 12 18.02 -26.17 10.58
N SER A 13 18.09 -27.25 9.79
CA SER A 13 19.35 -27.72 9.19
C SER A 13 19.83 -26.84 8.04
N ARG A 14 18.91 -26.14 7.37
CA ARG A 14 19.17 -25.28 6.22
C ARG A 14 19.28 -23.82 6.58
N ALA A 15 18.83 -23.36 7.74
CA ALA A 15 18.89 -21.97 8.17
C ALA A 15 20.27 -21.58 8.72
N GLN A 16 20.61 -20.30 8.67
CA GLN A 16 21.94 -19.83 9.04
C GLN A 16 22.06 -19.74 10.55
N ILE A 17 22.79 -20.67 11.15
CA ILE A 17 23.08 -20.64 12.58
C ILE A 17 24.27 -19.70 12.77
N SER A 18 24.00 -18.45 13.11
CA SER A 18 25.05 -17.52 13.52
C SER A 18 25.64 -18.00 14.84
N ARG A 19 26.89 -18.48 14.81
CA ARG A 19 27.62 -19.11 15.93
C ARG A 19 27.82 -18.21 17.16
N GLY A 20 27.31 -16.98 17.18
CA GLY A 20 27.67 -15.94 18.15
C GLY A 20 26.57 -15.45 19.10
N LYS A 21 25.32 -15.92 19.00
CA LYS A 21 24.25 -15.53 19.93
C LYS A 21 23.71 -16.75 20.67
N ASN A 22 23.35 -16.57 21.94
CA ASN A 22 22.89 -17.60 22.88
C ASN A 22 21.59 -18.30 22.41
N LEU A 23 21.67 -19.12 21.36
CA LEU A 23 20.58 -19.81 20.67
C LEU A 23 19.83 -20.86 21.52
N PHE A 24 20.28 -21.09 22.76
CA PHE A 24 19.78 -22.16 23.62
C PHE A 24 19.13 -21.67 24.93
N LYS A 25 18.81 -20.37 25.06
CA LYS A 25 18.25 -19.80 26.31
C LYS A 25 16.73 -19.58 26.32
N GLY A 26 16.01 -20.01 25.28
CA GLY A 26 14.55 -19.84 25.15
C GLY A 26 13.82 -21.12 24.72
N ASN A 27 12.48 -21.08 24.76
CA ASN A 27 11.61 -22.14 24.25
C ASN A 27 12.02 -22.50 22.81
N ALA A 28 11.99 -23.79 22.45
CA ALA A 28 12.41 -24.29 21.14
C ALA A 28 11.73 -23.57 19.96
N ASP A 29 10.51 -23.07 20.17
CA ASP A 29 9.77 -22.30 19.17
C ASP A 29 10.34 -20.89 18.98
N ALA A 30 10.76 -20.23 20.04
CA ALA A 30 11.40 -18.91 19.97
C ALA A 30 12.73 -18.99 19.20
N SER A 31 13.55 -20.01 19.49
CA SER A 31 14.80 -20.20 18.75
C SER A 31 14.59 -20.53 17.28
N PHE A 32 13.51 -21.23 16.93
CA PHE A 32 13.12 -21.46 15.54
C PHE A 32 12.75 -20.14 14.83
N PHE A 33 11.94 -19.28 15.46
CA PHE A 33 11.54 -18.00 14.88
C PHE A 33 12.74 -17.06 14.67
N ASP A 34 13.63 -16.95 15.66
CA ASP A 34 14.82 -16.10 15.60
C ASP A 34 15.73 -16.49 14.42
N ILE A 35 15.96 -17.79 14.22
CA ILE A 35 16.81 -18.32 13.15
C ILE A 35 16.19 -18.09 11.77
N VAL A 36 14.87 -18.25 11.65
CA VAL A 36 14.14 -17.97 10.42
C VAL A 36 14.23 -16.48 10.10
N GLU A 37 13.98 -15.61 11.08
CA GLU A 37 14.07 -14.16 10.92
C GLU A 37 15.47 -13.72 10.47
N GLU A 38 16.53 -14.20 11.14
CA GLU A 38 17.92 -13.89 10.79
C GLU A 38 18.25 -14.33 9.35
N THR A 39 17.80 -15.54 8.96
CA THR A 39 18.01 -16.06 7.61
C THR A 39 17.27 -15.23 6.55
N LEU A 40 16.05 -14.77 6.83
CA LEU A 40 15.26 -13.94 5.92
C LEU A 40 15.78 -12.50 5.82
N GLN A 41 16.36 -11.95 6.89
CA GLN A 41 16.96 -10.61 6.89
C GLN A 41 18.33 -10.58 6.20
N ASN A 42 19.13 -11.66 6.27
CA ASN A 42 20.47 -11.69 5.69
C ASN A 42 20.48 -11.47 4.16
N LYS A 43 20.97 -10.34 3.65
CA LYS A 43 20.93 -10.00 2.21
C LYS A 43 21.91 -10.78 1.32
N VAL A 44 22.81 -11.58 1.88
CA VAL A 44 23.91 -12.21 1.14
C VAL A 44 23.50 -13.53 0.46
N ASP A 45 22.76 -14.40 1.17
CA ASP A 45 22.45 -15.76 0.69
C ASP A 45 21.01 -15.91 0.16
N PHE A 46 20.74 -15.38 -1.04
CA PHE A 46 19.41 -15.44 -1.65
C PHE A 46 18.88 -16.87 -1.83
N LYS A 47 19.74 -17.82 -2.23
CA LYS A 47 19.36 -19.24 -2.41
C LYS A 47 18.83 -19.87 -1.11
N ARG A 48 19.44 -19.49 0.02
CA ARG A 48 19.06 -19.98 1.36
C ARG A 48 17.71 -19.43 1.77
N LYS A 49 17.44 -18.15 1.53
CA LYS A 49 16.10 -17.55 1.73
C LYS A 49 15.02 -18.25 0.95
N VAL A 50 15.23 -18.44 -0.36
CA VAL A 50 14.25 -19.11 -1.22
C VAL A 50 13.91 -20.50 -0.68
N THR A 51 14.91 -21.23 -0.20
CA THR A 51 14.71 -22.58 0.36
C THR A 51 13.91 -22.54 1.66
N VAL A 52 14.26 -21.64 2.59
CA VAL A 52 13.51 -21.47 3.85
C VAL A 52 12.07 -21.01 3.59
N ILE A 53 11.84 -20.07 2.67
CA ILE A 53 10.49 -19.63 2.28
C ILE A 53 9.69 -20.79 1.68
N GLN A 54 10.31 -21.62 0.85
CA GLN A 54 9.66 -22.78 0.27
C GLN A 54 9.26 -23.80 1.34
N ASP A 55 10.16 -24.10 2.27
CA ASP A 55 9.89 -25.04 3.37
C ASP A 55 8.79 -24.47 4.30
N LEU A 56 8.79 -23.16 4.58
CA LEU A 56 7.70 -22.49 5.33
C LEU A 56 6.36 -22.56 4.60
N ARG A 57 6.34 -22.41 3.27
CA ARG A 57 5.12 -22.56 2.46
C ARG A 57 4.56 -23.97 2.57
N VAL A 58 5.41 -24.99 2.50
CA VAL A 58 4.98 -26.40 2.68
C VAL A 58 4.48 -26.64 4.11
N MET A 59 5.14 -26.05 5.11
CA MET A 59 4.73 -26.16 6.51
C MET A 59 3.33 -25.59 6.76
N THR A 60 2.97 -24.50 6.06
CA THR A 60 1.69 -23.80 6.25
C THR A 60 0.60 -24.19 5.25
N GLU A 61 0.90 -25.03 4.26
CA GLU A 61 -0.01 -25.39 3.14
C GLU A 61 -1.40 -25.86 3.60
N LYS A 62 -1.48 -26.59 4.73
CA LYS A 62 -2.75 -27.12 5.26
C LYS A 62 -3.63 -26.08 5.96
N VAL A 63 -3.10 -24.89 6.24
CA VAL A 63 -3.76 -23.84 7.02
C VAL A 63 -3.82 -22.53 6.25
N LEU A 64 -2.87 -22.30 5.35
CA LEU A 64 -2.74 -21.10 4.53
C LEU A 64 -2.77 -21.48 3.06
N HIS A 65 -3.91 -21.21 2.42
CA HIS A 65 -4.04 -21.34 0.98
C HIS A 65 -3.56 -20.05 0.30
N ASN A 66 -2.40 -20.09 -0.35
CA ASN A 66 -1.85 -18.93 -1.06
C ASN A 66 -2.29 -18.96 -2.53
N TYR A 67 -3.19 -18.05 -2.90
CA TYR A 67 -3.61 -17.83 -4.27
C TYR A 67 -2.77 -16.75 -4.92
N LYS A 68 -2.14 -17.04 -6.07
CA LYS A 68 -1.24 -16.09 -6.74
C LYS A 68 -1.98 -14.92 -7.40
N GLY A 69 -3.29 -15.05 -7.60
CA GLY A 69 -4.12 -14.02 -8.26
C GLY A 69 -4.00 -14.04 -9.78
N ASP A 70 -3.33 -15.05 -10.36
CA ASP A 70 -3.18 -15.30 -11.79
C ASP A 70 -4.51 -15.58 -12.51
N PHE A 71 -5.56 -15.97 -11.78
CA PHE A 71 -6.91 -16.11 -12.33
C PHE A 71 -7.54 -14.78 -12.78
N LEU A 72 -7.07 -13.64 -12.29
CA LEU A 72 -7.56 -12.34 -12.80
C LEU A 72 -7.22 -12.15 -14.28
N ASP A 73 -6.15 -12.80 -14.77
CA ASP A 73 -5.77 -12.79 -16.19
C ASP A 73 -6.68 -13.69 -17.04
N GLU A 74 -7.43 -14.60 -16.43
CA GLU A 74 -8.35 -15.54 -17.09
C GLU A 74 -9.80 -15.01 -17.16
N LEU A 75 -10.12 -13.93 -16.43
CA LEU A 75 -11.46 -13.36 -16.43
C LEU A 75 -11.67 -12.43 -17.64
N PRO A 76 -12.49 -12.82 -18.63
CA PRO A 76 -12.72 -11.97 -19.80
C PRO A 76 -13.44 -10.69 -19.38
N GLY A 77 -12.83 -9.54 -19.70
CA GLY A 77 -13.40 -8.22 -19.48
C GLY A 77 -12.82 -7.42 -18.31
N LEU A 78 -11.91 -7.99 -17.52
CA LEU A 78 -11.14 -7.21 -16.55
C LEU A 78 -9.92 -6.58 -17.22
N VAL A 79 -9.87 -5.26 -17.29
CA VAL A 79 -8.72 -4.51 -17.83
C VAL A 79 -8.18 -3.60 -16.74
N ASP A 80 -6.91 -3.79 -16.39
CA ASP A 80 -6.19 -2.86 -15.51
C ASP A 80 -5.50 -1.78 -16.36
N ILE A 81 -5.82 -0.52 -16.08
CA ILE A 81 -5.29 0.64 -16.81
C ILE A 81 -4.74 1.65 -15.81
N THR A 82 -3.45 1.95 -15.96
CA THR A 82 -2.82 3.06 -15.23
C THR A 82 -2.81 4.32 -16.10
N VAL A 83 -3.47 5.38 -15.61
CA VAL A 83 -3.53 6.67 -16.30
C VAL A 83 -2.55 7.66 -15.65
N PHE A 84 -1.61 8.17 -16.45
CA PHE A 84 -0.66 9.21 -16.02
C PHE A 84 -1.20 10.60 -16.39
N LEU A 85 -1.44 11.44 -15.39
CA LEU A 85 -1.96 12.79 -15.55
C LEU A 85 -0.86 13.83 -15.30
N ASN A 86 -0.70 14.76 -16.24
CA ASN A 86 0.24 15.87 -16.10
C ASN A 86 -0.36 16.96 -15.22
N LEU A 87 0.34 17.36 -14.15
CA LEU A 87 -0.09 18.42 -13.24
C LEU A 87 -0.35 19.74 -13.97
N THR A 88 -1.39 20.46 -13.53
CA THR A 88 -1.62 21.84 -13.98
C THR A 88 -0.49 22.76 -13.52
N THR A 89 -0.31 23.89 -14.21
CA THR A 89 0.65 24.93 -13.80
C THR A 89 0.37 25.44 -12.39
N LYS A 90 -0.90 25.55 -12.00
CA LYS A 90 -1.33 25.91 -10.64
C LYS A 90 -0.89 24.86 -9.61
N GLN A 91 -1.09 23.58 -9.88
CA GLN A 91 -0.63 22.49 -9.00
C GLN A 91 0.89 22.47 -8.86
N LYS A 92 1.64 22.63 -9.95
CA LYS A 92 3.11 22.67 -9.92
C LYS A 92 3.63 23.80 -9.03
N LYS A 93 3.10 25.02 -9.19
CA LYS A 93 3.43 26.16 -8.32
C LYS A 93 3.09 25.89 -6.85
N SER A 94 1.94 25.24 -6.57
CA SER A 94 1.57 24.89 -5.20
C SER A 94 2.50 23.85 -4.56
N LEU A 95 3.09 22.96 -5.37
CA LEU A 95 4.09 21.96 -4.95
C LEU A 95 5.48 22.56 -4.73
N GLU A 96 5.93 23.49 -5.59
CA GLU A 96 7.22 24.17 -5.42
C GLU A 96 7.31 24.90 -4.07
N ASN A 97 6.18 25.40 -3.58
CA ASN A 97 6.02 26.04 -2.28
C ASN A 97 5.82 25.05 -1.11
N LEU A 98 6.21 23.77 -1.26
CA LEU A 98 6.18 22.77 -0.20
C LEU A 98 7.56 22.15 -0.02
N GLU A 99 8.26 22.55 1.05
CA GLU A 99 9.58 22.01 1.40
C GLU A 99 9.56 20.52 1.80
N LYS A 100 8.39 19.96 2.12
CA LYS A 100 8.22 18.54 2.46
C LYS A 100 7.01 17.95 1.74
N LEU A 101 7.27 17.00 0.85
CA LEU A 101 6.29 16.15 0.17
C LEU A 101 5.71 15.11 1.14
N GLY A 102 5.10 15.57 2.24
CA GLY A 102 4.40 14.71 3.21
C GLY A 102 2.94 14.47 2.79
N ARG A 103 2.07 14.14 3.76
CA ARG A 103 0.60 13.99 3.58
C ARG A 103 -0.05 15.19 2.85
N MET A 104 0.56 16.37 2.93
CA MET A 104 0.16 17.59 2.23
C MET A 104 0.22 17.49 0.69
N GLY A 105 1.09 16.64 0.15
CA GLY A 105 1.23 16.45 -1.30
C GLY A 105 0.00 15.79 -1.93
N SER A 106 -0.65 14.84 -1.23
CA SER A 106 -1.78 14.07 -1.78
C SER A 106 -3.01 14.93 -2.07
N ALA A 107 -3.31 15.90 -1.20
CA ALA A 107 -4.41 16.84 -1.38
C ALA A 107 -4.21 17.74 -2.61
N ILE A 108 -2.99 18.23 -2.84
CA ILE A 108 -2.72 19.12 -3.99
C ILE A 108 -2.79 18.38 -5.32
N TYR A 109 -2.41 17.09 -5.35
CA TYR A 109 -2.58 16.26 -6.54
C TYR A 109 -4.05 16.12 -6.96
N TRP A 110 -4.98 16.22 -6.01
CA TRP A 110 -6.41 16.31 -6.31
C TRP A 110 -6.78 17.70 -6.81
N HIS A 111 -6.50 18.74 -6.02
CA HIS A 111 -6.85 20.11 -6.35
C HIS A 111 -5.99 21.13 -5.57
N PRO A 112 -5.50 22.23 -6.19
CA PRO A 112 -4.67 23.24 -5.51
C PRO A 112 -5.28 23.83 -4.23
N LEU A 113 -6.58 24.11 -4.23
CA LEU A 113 -7.29 24.73 -3.10
C LEU A 113 -7.34 23.83 -1.85
N LEU A 114 -7.18 22.51 -2.01
CA LEU A 114 -7.14 21.58 -0.86
C LEU A 114 -5.85 21.72 -0.02
N LYS A 115 -4.88 22.52 -0.48
CA LYS A 115 -3.69 22.88 0.30
C LYS A 115 -4.06 23.60 1.60
N GLU A 116 -5.10 24.44 1.57
CA GLU A 116 -5.53 25.25 2.73
C GLU A 116 -5.99 24.34 3.89
N PHE A 117 -6.72 23.26 3.56
CA PHE A 117 -7.26 22.29 4.52
C PHE A 117 -6.28 21.22 4.97
N SER A 118 -5.14 21.07 4.27
CA SER A 118 -4.11 20.13 4.70
C SER A 118 -3.14 20.73 5.75
N LYS A 119 -3.16 22.05 5.98
CA LYS A 119 -2.36 22.72 7.01
C LYS A 119 -2.98 22.66 8.40
N SER A 120 -4.31 22.60 8.50
CA SER A 120 -5.03 22.57 9.78
C SER A 120 -4.92 21.23 10.52
N ASN A 121 -4.72 20.13 9.79
CA ASN A 121 -4.73 18.76 10.33
C ASN A 121 -3.38 18.28 10.93
N ALA A 122 -2.42 19.20 11.14
CA ALA A 122 -1.13 18.87 11.78
C ALA A 122 -1.18 18.97 13.32
N ALA A 123 -2.25 19.53 13.89
CA ALA A 123 -2.50 19.56 15.32
C ALA A 123 -3.74 18.71 15.61
N GLU A 124 -3.52 17.58 16.28
CA GLU A 124 -4.44 16.79 17.09
C GLU A 124 -5.86 16.50 16.55
N GLU A 125 -6.13 15.19 16.41
CA GLU A 125 -7.42 14.51 16.57
C GLU A 125 -8.66 15.36 16.89
N LYS A 126 -9.09 16.17 15.93
CA LYS A 126 -10.48 16.58 15.80
C LYS A 126 -10.79 16.48 14.32
N TYR A 127 -11.79 15.69 13.99
CA TYR A 127 -12.63 16.00 12.85
C TYR A 127 -13.20 17.39 13.14
N SER A 128 -12.44 18.45 12.82
CA SER A 128 -12.98 19.79 12.77
C SER A 128 -13.94 19.72 11.60
N THR A 129 -15.21 19.48 11.91
CA THR A 129 -16.32 19.69 11.00
C THR A 129 -16.03 21.01 10.30
N LEU A 130 -15.73 20.95 9.01
CA LEU A 130 -15.65 22.16 8.20
C LEU A 130 -16.97 22.88 8.43
N ASP A 131 -16.89 24.15 8.80
CA ASP A 131 -18.10 24.95 8.94
C ASP A 131 -18.84 24.94 7.60
N GLU A 132 -20.17 24.86 7.60
CA GLU A 132 -20.95 24.82 6.36
C GLU A 132 -20.64 26.04 5.49
N ASP A 133 -20.44 27.20 6.13
CA ASP A 133 -20.03 28.45 5.49
C ASP A 133 -18.63 28.36 4.84
N GLU A 134 -17.69 27.65 5.45
CA GLU A 134 -16.34 27.44 4.91
C GLU A 134 -16.36 26.49 3.70
N LEU A 135 -17.22 25.46 3.76
CA LEU A 135 -17.46 24.53 2.66
C LEU A 135 -18.14 25.22 1.48
N ASP A 136 -19.16 26.04 1.72
CA ASP A 136 -19.86 26.79 0.67
C ASP A 136 -18.94 27.81 0.02
N ASN A 137 -18.13 28.52 0.81
CA ASN A 137 -17.12 29.42 0.26
C ASN A 137 -16.09 28.68 -0.60
N LEU A 138 -15.70 27.46 -0.19
CA LEU A 138 -14.83 26.61 -1.00
C LEU A 138 -15.51 26.22 -2.32
N LEU A 139 -16.75 25.73 -2.27
CA LEU A 139 -17.51 25.33 -3.45
C LEU A 139 -17.66 26.49 -4.45
N ASN A 140 -17.85 27.71 -3.95
CA ASN A 140 -17.92 28.91 -4.77
C ASN A 140 -16.59 29.28 -5.45
N ARG A 141 -15.45 28.90 -4.87
CA ARG A 141 -14.10 29.21 -5.38
C ARG A 141 -13.49 28.09 -6.23
N VAL A 142 -13.97 26.86 -6.08
CA VAL A 142 -13.41 25.68 -6.75
C VAL A 142 -13.78 25.69 -8.23
N ASP A 143 -12.77 25.88 -9.08
CA ASP A 143 -12.82 25.44 -10.47
C ASP A 143 -12.24 24.03 -10.56
N VAL A 144 -13.10 23.02 -10.72
CA VAL A 144 -12.68 21.61 -10.77
C VAL A 144 -11.62 21.34 -11.84
N LYS A 145 -11.54 22.18 -12.89
CA LYS A 145 -10.53 22.07 -13.96
C LYS A 145 -9.11 22.37 -13.48
N ASP A 146 -8.95 23.06 -12.36
CA ASP A 146 -7.64 23.33 -11.76
C ASP A 146 -6.98 22.09 -11.15
N GLY A 147 -7.78 21.08 -10.81
CA GLY A 147 -7.35 19.79 -10.30
C GLY A 147 -7.34 18.70 -11.37
N VAL A 148 -6.16 18.17 -11.72
CA VAL A 148 -6.06 17.20 -12.83
C VAL A 148 -6.82 15.91 -12.58
N LYS A 149 -6.78 15.39 -11.35
CA LYS A 149 -7.50 14.17 -10.97
C LYS A 149 -9.00 14.41 -10.87
N ALA A 150 -9.40 15.56 -10.33
CA ALA A 150 -10.80 15.93 -10.20
C ALA A 150 -11.46 16.12 -11.58
N ASN A 151 -10.79 16.84 -12.49
CA ASN A 151 -11.24 17.00 -13.87
C ASN A 151 -11.30 15.66 -14.61
N PHE A 152 -10.27 14.82 -14.50
CA PHE A 152 -10.28 13.48 -15.10
C PHE A 152 -11.45 12.64 -14.56
N PHE A 153 -11.65 12.64 -13.24
CA PHE A 153 -12.73 11.91 -12.60
C PHE A 153 -14.11 12.35 -13.10
N LEU A 154 -14.38 13.66 -13.20
CA LEU A 154 -15.67 14.14 -13.72
C LEU A 154 -15.89 13.75 -15.18
N ASN A 155 -14.85 13.79 -16.01
CA ASN A 155 -14.95 13.33 -17.39
C ASN A 155 -15.23 11.82 -17.46
N LEU A 156 -14.56 11.02 -16.62
CA LEU A 156 -14.82 9.59 -16.54
C LEU A 156 -16.25 9.29 -16.04
N LEU A 157 -16.73 10.03 -15.05
CA LEU A 157 -18.09 9.91 -14.53
C LEU A 157 -19.12 10.21 -15.62
N ALA A 158 -18.94 11.28 -16.39
CA ALA A 158 -19.81 11.63 -17.50
C ALA A 158 -19.80 10.55 -18.61
N LEU A 159 -18.64 9.95 -18.88
CA LEU A 159 -18.52 8.83 -19.81
C LEU A 159 -19.26 7.59 -19.31
N CYS A 160 -19.09 7.22 -18.04
CA CYS A 160 -19.82 6.10 -17.44
C CYS A 160 -21.33 6.34 -17.42
N GLU A 161 -21.77 7.57 -17.13
CA GLU A 161 -23.19 7.94 -17.18
C GLU A 161 -23.76 7.78 -18.59
N ALA A 162 -23.05 8.28 -19.61
CA ALA A 162 -23.44 8.11 -21.01
C ALA A 162 -23.46 6.64 -21.45
N ALA A 163 -22.54 5.83 -20.96
CA ALA A 163 -22.44 4.39 -21.22
C ALA A 163 -23.41 3.55 -20.36
N ARG A 164 -24.09 4.14 -19.37
CA ARG A 164 -24.91 3.47 -18.36
C ARG A 164 -24.13 2.44 -17.52
N GLU A 165 -22.88 2.73 -17.25
CA GLU A 165 -21.99 1.94 -16.41
C GLU A 165 -21.96 2.47 -14.97
N LYS A 166 -21.59 1.60 -14.02
CA LYS A 166 -21.43 1.96 -12.62
C LYS A 166 -19.96 2.19 -12.31
N LEU A 167 -19.66 3.31 -11.65
CA LEU A 167 -18.31 3.68 -11.23
C LEU A 167 -18.17 3.50 -9.72
N LEU A 168 -17.16 2.74 -9.29
CA LEU A 168 -16.76 2.63 -7.88
C LEU A 168 -15.42 3.33 -7.68
N VAL A 169 -15.36 4.23 -6.69
CA VAL A 169 -14.21 5.10 -6.46
C VAL A 169 -13.63 4.83 -5.09
N PHE A 170 -12.31 4.64 -5.03
CA PHE A 170 -11.57 4.49 -3.79
C PHE A 170 -10.60 5.67 -3.64
N SER A 171 -10.61 6.31 -2.47
CA SER A 171 -9.61 7.30 -2.05
C SER A 171 -9.02 6.90 -0.71
N ARG A 172 -7.78 7.31 -0.46
CA ARG A 172 -7.02 7.02 0.76
C ARG A 172 -6.95 8.22 1.68
#